data_AF-A0A7J6UKP5-F1
#
_entry.id   AF-A0A7J6UKP5-F1
#
_cell.length_a   1.000
_cell.length_b   1.000
_cell.length_c   1.000
_cell.angle_alpha   90.00
_cell.angle_beta   90.00
_cell.angle_gamma   90.00
#
_symmetry.space_group_name_H-M   'P 1'
#
loop_
_entity.id
_entity.type
_entity.pdbx_description
1 polymer ?
#
loop_
_entity_poly.entity_id
_entity_poly.type
_entity_poly.pdbx_seq_one_letter_code
_entity_poly.pdbx_strand_id
1 'polypeptide(L)'
;ERTITLLCDDKFVASKEWKALKGALDPCWVPPETNDHRYSLESYESSPQPSLGGDSMTFAVLEGYCSMWQRVIRKCSMDARRVVIEGYDGQVVDHPRISGSYMRDGWGVQEYSPESNDRGEGLVYRGHWKNHVFDGEGVLARRRPSRGSGVLERLREGWKDAGGGMRGDVIYRGQWRGGKKHGRGVYYFQLRGPEGVLYHCVYEGEFRGDVFCGQGVLRVQDVELVARSEEMYPGRIVSYYGAFAGEGTGRGR
;
A
#
# COMPACT_ATOMS: atom_id res chain seq x y z
N GLU A 1 40.99 -7.84 -1.01
CA GLU A 1 39.59 -8.19 -0.68
C GLU A 1 38.71 -6.96 -0.85
N ARG A 2 37.46 -7.12 -1.30
CA ARG A 2 36.49 -6.02 -1.33
C ARG A 2 35.41 -6.27 -0.30
N THR A 3 34.90 -5.21 0.32
CA THR A 3 33.86 -5.31 1.33
C THR A 3 32.51 -4.96 0.72
N ILE A 4 31.47 -5.71 1.08
CA ILE A 4 30.07 -5.41 0.73
C ILE A 4 29.32 -5.14 2.03
N THR A 5 28.54 -4.06 2.06
CA THR A 5 27.61 -3.74 3.13
C THR A 5 26.19 -3.85 2.60
N LEU A 6 25.35 -4.66 3.25
CA LEU A 6 23.93 -4.79 2.96
C LEU A 6 23.13 -4.13 4.09
N LEU A 7 22.12 -3.35 3.70
CA LEU A 7 21.18 -2.70 4.61
C LEU A 7 19.82 -3.39 4.49
N CYS A 8 19.24 -3.78 5.62
CA CYS A 8 17.89 -4.31 5.70
C CYS A 8 16.93 -3.19 6.08
N ASP A 9 15.76 -3.21 5.45
CA ASP A 9 14.62 -2.43 5.89
C ASP A 9 14.10 -3.05 7.20
N ASP A 10 13.79 -2.21 8.19
CA ASP A 10 13.36 -2.62 9.54
C ASP A 10 12.23 -3.66 9.52
N LYS A 11 11.33 -3.58 8.52
CA LYS A 11 10.22 -4.52 8.37
C LYS A 11 10.66 -5.96 8.03
N PHE A 12 11.88 -6.14 7.53
CA PHE A 12 12.43 -7.44 7.13
C PHE A 12 13.52 -7.96 8.08
N VAL A 13 13.92 -7.18 9.09
CA VAL A 13 14.95 -7.58 10.06
C VAL A 13 14.58 -8.87 10.80
N ALA A 14 13.29 -9.08 11.06
CA ALA A 14 12.80 -10.30 11.71
C ALA A 14 12.51 -11.46 10.73
N SER A 15 12.61 -11.25 9.41
CA SER A 15 12.25 -12.24 8.38
C SER A 15 13.16 -13.47 8.43
N LYS A 16 12.62 -14.64 8.04
CA LYS A 16 13.41 -15.88 8.02
C LYS A 16 14.54 -15.78 7.00
N GLU A 17 14.29 -15.09 5.91
CA GLU A 17 15.20 -14.87 4.79
C GLU A 17 16.39 -14.01 5.22
N TRP A 18 16.14 -12.89 5.92
CA TRP A 18 17.22 -12.03 6.44
C TRP A 18 18.08 -12.76 7.46
N LYS A 19 17.46 -13.52 8.38
CA LYS A 19 18.16 -14.33 9.38
C LYS A 19 19.00 -15.43 8.74
N ALA A 20 18.46 -16.12 7.73
CA ALA A 20 19.19 -17.15 6.97
C ALA A 20 20.37 -16.54 6.21
N LEU A 21 20.19 -15.36 5.60
CA LEU A 21 21.26 -14.64 4.91
C LEU A 21 22.36 -14.21 5.87
N LYS A 22 22.00 -13.67 7.05
CA LYS A 22 22.97 -13.31 8.09
C LYS A 22 23.76 -14.53 8.56
N GLY A 23 23.11 -15.63 8.92
CA GLY A 23 23.81 -16.85 9.35
C GLY A 23 24.70 -17.46 8.27
N ALA A 24 24.35 -17.31 6.99
CA ALA A 24 25.18 -17.79 5.87
C ALA A 24 26.43 -16.93 5.63
N LEU A 25 26.33 -15.62 5.87
CA LEU A 25 27.42 -14.66 5.59
C LEU A 25 28.27 -14.35 6.83
N ASP A 26 27.73 -14.55 8.02
CA ASP A 26 28.40 -14.47 9.32
C ASP A 26 28.08 -15.74 10.12
N PRO A 27 28.89 -16.81 9.99
CA PRO A 27 28.65 -18.08 10.68
C PRO A 27 28.71 -17.98 12.21
N CYS A 28 29.27 -16.90 12.75
CA CYS A 28 29.32 -16.62 14.19
C CYS A 28 28.11 -15.82 14.67
N TRP A 29 27.27 -15.33 13.76
CA TRP A 29 26.06 -14.59 14.10
C TRP A 29 25.02 -15.54 14.71
N VAL A 30 24.61 -15.23 15.94
CA VAL A 30 23.55 -15.94 16.64
C VAL A 30 22.29 -15.06 16.62
N PRO A 31 21.15 -15.54 16.11
CA PRO A 31 19.90 -14.78 16.16
C PRO A 31 19.54 -14.53 17.63
N PRO A 32 19.09 -13.31 18.00
CA PRO A 32 18.62 -13.06 19.35
C PRO A 32 17.49 -14.05 19.68
N GLU A 33 17.65 -14.81 20.76
CA GLU A 33 16.66 -15.79 21.18
C GLU A 33 15.32 -15.09 21.46
N THR A 34 14.23 -15.71 21.03
CA THR A 34 12.86 -15.15 21.09
C THR A 34 12.31 -14.95 22.51
N ASN A 35 13.13 -15.02 23.55
CA ASN A 35 12.72 -15.03 24.95
C ASN A 35 13.53 -14.14 25.90
N ASP A 36 14.41 -13.26 25.39
CA ASP A 36 15.17 -12.38 26.28
C ASP A 36 14.41 -11.07 26.53
N HIS A 37 13.99 -10.87 27.78
CA HIS A 37 13.39 -9.65 28.33
C HIS A 37 14.35 -8.44 28.33
N ARG A 38 15.37 -8.43 27.46
CA ARG A 38 16.31 -7.31 27.27
C ARG A 38 15.75 -6.16 26.44
N TYR A 39 14.50 -6.23 26.03
CA TYR A 39 13.70 -5.04 25.70
C TYR A 39 12.95 -4.52 26.94
N SER A 40 13.61 -4.50 28.10
CA SER A 40 13.15 -3.65 29.20
C SER A 40 13.45 -2.20 28.82
N LEU A 41 12.49 -1.32 29.11
CA LEU A 41 12.53 0.12 28.81
C LEU A 41 13.84 0.79 29.28
N GLU A 42 14.45 0.25 30.35
CA GLU A 42 15.67 0.77 30.98
C GLU A 42 16.96 0.55 30.16
N SER A 43 17.00 -0.43 29.25
CA SER A 43 18.16 -0.65 28.37
C SER A 43 18.20 0.30 27.16
N TYR A 44 17.05 0.91 26.82
CA TYR A 44 16.90 1.87 25.73
C TYR A 44 17.45 3.25 26.09
N GLU A 45 17.43 3.60 27.38
CA GLU A 45 17.87 4.92 27.88
C GLU A 45 19.39 5.04 28.06
N SER A 46 20.13 3.91 28.05
CA SER A 46 21.59 3.88 28.25
C SER A 46 22.40 3.59 26.99
N SER A 47 21.75 3.33 25.86
CA SER A 47 22.42 3.16 24.57
C SER A 47 22.45 4.50 23.83
N PRO A 48 23.59 4.90 23.21
CA PRO A 48 23.59 6.07 22.34
C PRO A 48 22.50 5.86 21.28
N GLN A 49 21.60 6.83 21.18
CA GLN A 49 20.32 6.76 20.46
C GLN A 49 20.39 5.86 19.21
N PRO A 50 19.40 4.98 18.98
CA PRO A 50 19.35 4.20 17.76
C PRO A 50 19.26 5.19 16.60
N SER A 51 20.36 5.31 15.85
CA SER A 51 20.38 6.00 14.58
C SER A 51 19.26 5.41 13.71
N LEU A 52 18.56 6.27 12.98
CA LEU A 52 17.53 6.00 11.96
C LEU A 52 17.97 5.06 10.80
N GLY A 53 18.89 4.12 11.03
CA GLY A 53 19.45 3.23 10.02
C GLY A 53 19.16 1.78 10.37
N GLY A 54 18.40 1.11 9.51
CA GLY A 54 18.03 -0.29 9.70
C GLY A 54 19.21 -1.26 9.81
N ASP A 55 18.90 -2.49 10.20
CA ASP A 55 19.88 -3.53 10.47
C ASP A 55 20.82 -3.76 9.28
N SER A 56 22.13 -3.81 9.52
CA SER A 56 23.14 -3.93 8.47
C SER A 56 24.01 -5.17 8.65
N MET A 57 24.62 -5.63 7.56
CA MET A 57 25.70 -6.62 7.61
C MET A 57 26.81 -6.22 6.67
N THR A 58 28.06 -6.46 7.07
CA THR A 58 29.25 -6.15 6.28
C THR A 58 30.12 -7.39 6.19
N PHE A 59 30.49 -7.82 4.99
CA PHE A 59 31.32 -9.00 4.79
C PHE A 59 32.34 -8.79 3.67
N ALA A 60 33.48 -9.48 3.78
CA ALA A 60 34.54 -9.46 2.78
C ALA A 60 34.25 -10.46 1.66
N VAL A 61 34.62 -10.08 0.44
CA VAL A 61 34.48 -10.90 -0.76
C VAL A 61 35.85 -11.03 -1.43
N LEU A 62 36.21 -12.27 -1.76
CA LEU A 62 37.41 -12.54 -2.55
C LEU A 62 37.24 -11.95 -3.95
N GLU A 63 38.33 -11.51 -4.55
CA GLU A 63 38.33 -10.78 -5.82
C GLU A 63 37.64 -11.54 -6.96
N GLY A 64 37.81 -12.87 -7.02
CA GLY A 64 37.15 -13.73 -8.01
C GLY A 64 35.61 -13.79 -7.89
N TYR A 65 35.06 -13.51 -6.71
CA TYR A 65 33.60 -13.52 -6.47
C TYR A 65 32.96 -12.13 -6.56
N CYS A 66 33.74 -11.05 -6.69
CA CYS A 66 33.18 -9.70 -6.80
C CYS A 66 32.25 -9.52 -8.01
N SER A 67 32.62 -10.07 -9.17
CA SER A 67 31.81 -9.97 -10.39
C SER A 67 30.46 -10.70 -10.26
N MET A 68 30.45 -11.84 -9.56
CA MET A 68 29.24 -12.57 -9.24
C MET A 68 28.32 -11.76 -8.33
N TRP A 69 28.85 -11.20 -7.24
CA TRP A 69 28.07 -10.37 -6.32
C TRP A 69 27.54 -9.10 -6.99
N GLN A 70 28.32 -8.42 -7.83
CA GLN A 70 27.84 -7.28 -8.61
C GLN A 70 26.67 -7.67 -9.53
N ARG A 71 26.71 -8.86 -10.13
CA ARG A 71 25.61 -9.36 -10.96
C ARG A 71 24.37 -9.66 -10.11
N VAL A 72 24.52 -10.24 -8.92
CA VAL A 72 23.40 -10.47 -7.99
C VAL A 72 22.78 -9.14 -7.57
N ILE A 73 23.60 -8.19 -7.11
CA ILE A 73 23.16 -6.86 -6.68
C ILE A 73 22.35 -6.18 -7.79
N ARG A 74 22.88 -6.13 -9.02
CA ARG A 74 22.18 -5.53 -10.17
C ARG A 74 20.91 -6.27 -10.54
N LYS A 75 20.96 -7.61 -10.58
CA LYS A 75 19.79 -8.45 -10.93
C LYS A 75 18.66 -8.30 -9.91
N CYS A 76 19.01 -8.11 -8.65
CA CYS A 76 18.06 -7.89 -7.56
C CYS A 76 17.78 -6.40 -7.29
N SER A 77 18.34 -5.49 -8.12
CA SER A 77 18.22 -4.03 -7.98
C SER A 77 18.60 -3.51 -6.58
N MET A 78 19.58 -4.15 -5.93
CA MET A 78 20.07 -3.79 -4.59
C MET A 78 21.04 -2.61 -4.62
N ASP A 79 21.50 -2.19 -5.79
CA ASP A 79 22.32 -0.99 -6.04
C ASP A 79 21.48 0.28 -6.32
N ALA A 80 20.16 0.15 -6.43
CA ALA A 80 19.28 1.30 -6.52
C ALA A 80 19.34 2.10 -5.21
N ARG A 81 19.54 3.43 -5.29
CA ARG A 81 19.45 4.30 -4.12
C ARG A 81 18.07 4.17 -3.50
N ARG A 82 18.01 3.64 -2.28
CA ARG A 82 16.79 3.59 -1.48
C ARG A 82 16.67 4.88 -0.69
N VAL A 83 15.63 5.63 -0.97
CA VAL A 83 15.23 6.77 -0.15
C VAL A 83 14.17 6.24 0.77
N VAL A 84 14.38 6.39 2.07
CA VAL A 84 13.37 6.02 3.06
C VAL A 84 12.29 7.10 3.01
N ILE A 85 11.32 6.92 2.10
CA ILE A 85 10.04 7.59 2.18
C ILE A 85 9.23 6.72 3.14
N GLU A 86 8.89 7.26 4.31
CA GLU A 86 8.22 6.51 5.36
C GLU A 86 6.98 5.79 4.83
N GLY A 87 6.89 4.48 5.09
CA GLY A 87 5.79 3.63 4.62
C GLY A 87 5.75 3.35 3.12
N TYR A 88 6.70 3.84 2.32
CA TYR A 88 6.76 3.60 0.87
C TYR A 88 7.73 2.48 0.50
N ASP A 89 7.28 1.60 -0.39
CA ASP A 89 8.10 0.56 -1.00
C ASP A 89 7.81 0.54 -2.51
N GLY A 90 8.72 1.12 -3.29
CA GLY A 90 8.51 1.26 -4.72
C GLY A 90 9.60 2.06 -5.44
N GLN A 91 9.35 2.29 -6.72
CA GLN A 91 10.24 3.06 -7.59
C GLN A 91 10.25 4.55 -7.22
N VAL A 92 11.40 5.19 -7.43
CA VAL A 92 11.62 6.62 -7.21
C VAL A 92 12.46 7.22 -8.33
N VAL A 93 12.37 8.54 -8.52
CA VAL A 93 13.20 9.34 -9.43
C VAL A 93 13.76 10.55 -8.69
N ASP A 94 14.85 11.13 -9.19
CA ASP A 94 15.39 12.38 -8.64
C ASP A 94 14.38 13.53 -8.78
N HIS A 95 14.29 14.38 -7.75
CA HIS A 95 13.44 15.56 -7.81
C HIS A 95 14.06 16.59 -8.77
N PRO A 96 13.35 17.04 -9.81
CA PRO A 96 13.93 17.84 -10.91
C PRO A 96 14.41 19.23 -10.47
N ARG A 97 14.04 19.68 -9.27
CA ARG A 97 14.36 21.03 -8.74
C ARG A 97 15.07 21.03 -7.39
N ILE A 98 15.20 19.88 -6.73
CA ILE A 98 15.74 19.81 -5.37
C ILE A 98 16.77 18.70 -5.37
N SER A 99 18.03 19.09 -5.52
CA SER A 99 19.15 18.16 -5.57
C SER A 99 19.21 17.31 -4.30
N GLY A 100 19.38 16.00 -4.46
CA GLY A 100 19.42 15.05 -3.34
C GLY A 100 18.05 14.72 -2.73
N SER A 101 16.96 15.27 -3.29
CA SER A 101 15.58 14.85 -2.97
C SER A 101 15.01 14.00 -4.08
N TYR A 102 13.97 13.22 -3.77
CA TYR A 102 13.43 12.19 -4.65
C TYR A 102 11.91 12.17 -4.63
N MET A 103 11.33 11.68 -5.72
CA MET A 103 9.90 11.58 -5.92
C MET A 103 9.45 10.14 -6.12
N ARG A 104 8.28 9.80 -5.56
CA ARG A 104 7.58 8.55 -5.91
C ARG A 104 7.15 8.64 -7.37
N ASP A 105 7.69 7.76 -8.20
CA ASP A 105 7.39 7.70 -9.63
C ASP A 105 7.62 6.26 -10.12
N GLY A 106 6.66 5.70 -10.86
CA GLY A 106 6.63 4.29 -11.22
C GLY A 106 5.76 3.46 -10.28
N TRP A 107 6.01 2.15 -10.19
CA TRP A 107 5.18 1.24 -9.39
C TRP A 107 5.63 1.20 -7.92
N GLY A 108 4.67 1.21 -6.99
CA GLY A 108 4.98 1.16 -5.56
C GLY A 108 3.77 0.95 -4.64
N VAL A 109 4.08 0.72 -3.38
CA VAL A 109 3.14 0.57 -2.28
C VAL A 109 3.40 1.66 -1.24
N GLN A 110 2.38 2.39 -0.82
CA GLN A 110 2.45 3.33 0.30
C GLN A 110 1.50 2.90 1.40
N GLU A 111 2.03 2.83 2.61
CA GLU A 111 1.28 2.67 3.84
C GLU A 111 1.15 4.03 4.52
N TYR A 112 -0.07 4.38 4.90
CA TYR A 112 -0.38 5.56 5.68
C TYR A 112 -0.84 5.08 7.05
N SER A 113 -0.21 5.60 8.10
CA SER A 113 -0.70 5.42 9.46
C SER A 113 -2.02 6.21 9.66
N PRO A 114 -2.88 5.83 10.62
CA PRO A 114 -4.06 6.61 10.97
C PRO A 114 -3.76 8.08 11.26
N GLU A 115 -2.59 8.38 11.81
CA GLU A 115 -2.15 9.72 12.19
C GLU A 115 -1.65 10.56 11.00
N SER A 116 -1.39 9.92 9.85
CA SER A 116 -0.80 10.58 8.67
C SER A 116 -1.81 11.01 7.61
N ASN A 117 -3.11 10.83 7.84
CA ASN A 117 -4.14 11.22 6.86
C ASN A 117 -5.44 11.73 7.50
N ASP A 118 -6.17 12.54 6.73
CA ASP A 118 -7.39 13.23 7.16
C ASP A 118 -8.54 12.28 7.55
N ARG A 119 -8.47 10.99 7.18
CA ARG A 119 -9.51 10.02 7.54
C ARG A 119 -9.36 9.47 8.95
N GLY A 120 -8.19 9.62 9.59
CA GLY A 120 -7.91 8.97 10.87
C GLY A 120 -7.91 7.44 10.79
N GLU A 121 -7.80 6.89 9.58
CA GLU A 121 -7.81 5.45 9.30
C GLU A 121 -6.47 5.05 8.70
N GLY A 122 -5.91 3.89 9.04
CA GLY A 122 -4.74 3.39 8.32
C GLY A 122 -5.13 3.11 6.86
N LEU A 123 -4.29 3.50 5.89
CA LEU A 123 -4.55 3.28 4.47
C LEU A 123 -3.36 2.59 3.81
N VAL A 124 -3.62 1.87 2.73
CA VAL A 124 -2.60 1.34 1.83
C VAL A 124 -2.99 1.66 0.39
N TYR A 125 -2.07 2.26 -0.35
CA TYR A 125 -2.14 2.36 -1.80
C TYR A 125 -1.13 1.44 -2.44
N ARG A 126 -1.53 0.68 -3.45
CA ARG A 126 -0.64 -0.07 -4.34
C ARG A 126 -0.97 0.25 -5.77
N GLY A 127 -0.01 0.79 -6.52
CA GLY A 127 -0.26 1.16 -7.90
C GLY A 127 0.87 1.97 -8.50
N HIS A 128 0.55 2.60 -9.63
CA HIS A 128 1.44 3.55 -10.27
C HIS A 128 1.42 4.93 -9.58
N TRP A 129 2.60 5.53 -9.55
CA TRP A 129 2.88 6.84 -9.00
C TRP A 129 3.47 7.71 -10.08
N LYS A 130 3.17 9.00 -10.00
CA LYS A 130 3.81 10.04 -10.78
C LYS A 130 3.92 11.28 -9.94
N ASN A 131 5.11 11.86 -9.80
CA ASN A 131 5.33 13.08 -9.01
C ASN A 131 4.65 13.05 -7.61
N HIS A 132 4.85 11.97 -6.84
CA HIS A 132 4.26 11.75 -5.51
C HIS A 132 2.74 11.54 -5.43
N VAL A 133 2.01 11.51 -6.55
CA VAL A 133 0.56 11.28 -6.57
C VAL A 133 0.21 9.97 -7.26
N PHE A 134 -0.94 9.40 -6.91
CA PHE A 134 -1.50 8.23 -7.59
C PHE A 134 -1.78 8.57 -9.06
N ASP A 135 -1.30 7.76 -10.00
CA ASP A 135 -1.46 8.01 -11.44
C ASP A 135 -1.42 6.68 -12.18
N GLY A 136 -2.36 6.38 -13.09
CA GLY A 136 -2.45 5.07 -13.74
C GLY A 136 -3.21 4.03 -12.92
N GLU A 137 -2.90 2.74 -13.09
CA GLU A 137 -3.64 1.66 -12.40
C GLU A 137 -3.24 1.55 -10.92
N GLY A 138 -4.21 1.36 -10.03
CA GLY A 138 -3.93 1.15 -8.61
C GLY A 138 -5.13 0.79 -7.74
N VAL A 139 -4.82 0.36 -6.52
CA VAL A 139 -5.78 -0.03 -5.48
C VAL A 139 -5.51 0.78 -4.22
N LEU A 140 -6.55 1.41 -3.70
CA LEU A 140 -6.59 2.03 -2.38
C LEU A 140 -7.45 1.19 -1.45
N ALA A 141 -6.93 0.86 -0.27
CA ALA A 141 -7.59 0.05 0.73
C ALA A 141 -7.33 0.58 2.16
N ARG A 142 -8.21 0.23 3.09
CA ARG A 142 -8.04 0.41 4.53
C ARG A 142 -7.06 -0.62 5.07
N ARG A 143 -6.22 -0.16 5.99
CA ARG A 143 -5.36 -0.99 6.84
C ARG A 143 -6.08 -1.20 8.17
N ARG A 144 -6.65 -2.38 8.38
CA ARG A 144 -7.18 -2.77 9.70
C ARG A 144 -6.07 -3.41 10.56
N PRO A 145 -6.03 -3.13 11.87
CA PRO A 145 -5.02 -3.70 12.78
C PRO A 145 -5.23 -5.17 13.19
N SER A 146 -6.11 -5.94 12.55
CA SER A 146 -6.49 -7.29 13.04
C SER A 146 -5.68 -8.46 12.44
N ARG A 147 -5.18 -9.30 13.36
CA ARG A 147 -4.46 -10.60 13.27
C ARG A 147 -4.53 -11.36 11.93
N GLY A 148 -3.36 -11.50 11.28
CA GLY A 148 -3.11 -12.44 10.17
C GLY A 148 -3.19 -11.80 8.79
N SER A 149 -2.18 -12.08 7.96
CA SER A 149 -2.00 -11.67 6.56
C SER A 149 -2.73 -10.38 6.18
N GLY A 150 -2.15 -9.24 6.52
CA GLY A 150 -2.77 -7.92 6.31
C GLY A 150 -3.12 -7.68 4.83
N VAL A 151 -4.06 -6.77 4.58
CA VAL A 151 -4.41 -6.27 3.22
C VAL A 151 -3.16 -6.03 2.35
N LEU A 152 -2.05 -5.62 2.98
CA LEU A 152 -0.74 -5.46 2.37
C LEU A 152 -0.16 -6.72 1.73
N GLU A 153 -0.17 -7.87 2.43
CA GLU A 153 0.38 -9.13 1.93
C GLU A 153 -0.45 -9.64 0.74
N ARG A 154 -1.78 -9.55 0.85
CA ARG A 154 -2.71 -9.87 -0.25
C ARG A 154 -2.57 -8.94 -1.45
N LEU A 155 -2.28 -7.66 -1.21
CA LEU A 155 -1.95 -6.72 -2.29
C LEU A 155 -0.60 -7.07 -2.93
N ARG A 156 0.40 -7.50 -2.15
CA ARG A 156 1.73 -7.88 -2.64
C ARG A 156 1.72 -9.17 -3.48
N GLU A 157 0.93 -10.19 -3.10
CA GLU A 157 0.84 -11.49 -3.77
C GLU A 157 0.10 -11.47 -5.13
N GLY A 158 -0.40 -10.30 -5.54
CA GLY A 158 -1.19 -10.17 -6.75
C GLY A 158 -2.67 -10.41 -6.45
N TRP A 159 -3.46 -9.37 -6.72
CA TRP A 159 -4.90 -9.39 -6.52
C TRP A 159 -5.56 -10.50 -7.36
N LYS A 160 -6.25 -11.43 -6.72
CA LYS A 160 -7.16 -12.38 -7.38
C LYS A 160 -8.59 -12.02 -7.02
N ASP A 161 -9.41 -11.74 -8.03
CA ASP A 161 -10.86 -11.44 -7.94
C ASP A 161 -11.69 -12.67 -7.50
N ALA A 162 -11.25 -13.39 -6.47
CA ALA A 162 -11.98 -14.52 -5.91
C ALA A 162 -13.09 -14.03 -4.96
N GLY A 163 -14.13 -13.44 -5.54
CA GLY A 163 -15.55 -13.61 -5.19
C GLY A 163 -16.08 -13.36 -3.76
N GLY A 164 -15.29 -13.06 -2.73
CA GLY A 164 -15.88 -12.94 -1.38
C GLY A 164 -15.00 -12.51 -0.21
N GLY A 165 -13.70 -12.30 -0.39
CA GLY A 165 -12.79 -12.19 0.76
C GLY A 165 -12.51 -10.80 1.37
N MET A 166 -12.88 -9.69 0.72
CA MET A 166 -12.44 -8.34 1.15
C MET A 166 -13.55 -7.27 1.14
N ARG A 167 -14.76 -7.69 1.48
CA ARG A 167 -15.89 -6.77 1.61
C ARG A 167 -15.64 -5.83 2.79
N GLY A 168 -15.34 -4.56 2.49
CA GLY A 168 -15.16 -3.50 3.50
C GLY A 168 -13.74 -3.01 3.77
N ASP A 169 -12.72 -3.63 3.15
CA ASP A 169 -11.32 -3.16 3.25
C ASP A 169 -10.90 -2.36 2.02
N VAL A 170 -11.36 -2.74 0.83
CA VAL A 170 -10.99 -2.04 -0.40
C VAL A 170 -11.86 -0.80 -0.53
N ILE A 171 -11.24 0.34 -0.84
CA ILE A 171 -11.94 1.60 -1.07
C ILE A 171 -12.13 1.80 -2.57
N TYR A 172 -11.06 1.70 -3.36
CA TYR A 172 -11.12 1.89 -4.80
C TYR A 172 -10.09 1.01 -5.52
N ARG A 173 -10.48 0.47 -6.66
CA ARG A 173 -9.57 -0.15 -7.62
C ARG A 173 -9.85 0.38 -9.01
N GLY A 174 -8.82 0.80 -9.72
CA GLY A 174 -8.92 1.18 -11.12
C GLY A 174 -7.93 2.26 -11.45
N GLN A 175 -8.34 3.10 -12.40
CA GLN A 175 -7.49 4.12 -12.97
C GLN A 175 -7.46 5.39 -12.10
N TRP A 176 -6.27 5.98 -12.01
CA TRP A 176 -5.97 7.20 -11.29
C TRP A 176 -5.39 8.22 -12.25
N ARG A 177 -5.63 9.50 -11.97
CA ARG A 177 -4.94 10.61 -12.64
C ARG A 177 -4.77 11.75 -11.65
N GLY A 178 -3.53 12.13 -11.38
CA GLY A 178 -3.23 13.26 -10.49
C GLY A 178 -3.84 13.10 -9.09
N GLY A 179 -3.80 11.90 -8.52
CA GLY A 179 -4.33 11.60 -7.18
C GLY A 179 -5.84 11.37 -7.11
N LYS A 180 -6.56 11.49 -8.23
CA LYS A 180 -8.02 11.32 -8.28
C LYS A 180 -8.42 10.08 -9.06
N LYS A 181 -9.57 9.49 -8.73
CA LYS A 181 -10.16 8.39 -9.52
C LYS A 181 -10.48 8.90 -10.92
N HIS A 182 -10.11 8.12 -11.92
CA HIS A 182 -10.27 8.47 -13.32
C HIS A 182 -10.53 7.21 -14.15
N GLY A 183 -11.02 7.32 -15.38
CA GLY A 183 -11.19 6.19 -16.26
C GLY A 183 -12.11 5.10 -15.67
N ARG A 184 -11.82 3.82 -15.88
CA ARG A 184 -12.64 2.72 -15.34
C ARG A 184 -12.17 2.29 -13.95
N GLY A 185 -13.12 1.96 -13.07
CA GLY A 185 -12.82 1.40 -11.77
C GLY A 185 -14.02 0.86 -11.00
N VAL A 186 -13.74 0.36 -9.80
CA VAL A 186 -14.70 -0.13 -8.82
C VAL A 186 -14.49 0.66 -7.52
N TYR A 187 -15.53 1.35 -7.07
CA TYR A 187 -15.53 2.14 -5.84
C TYR A 187 -16.47 1.54 -4.80
N TYR A 188 -15.95 1.28 -3.62
CA TYR A 188 -16.67 0.78 -2.47
C TYR A 188 -16.85 1.92 -1.46
N PHE A 189 -18.09 2.16 -1.05
CA PHE A 189 -18.41 3.25 -0.13
C PHE A 189 -19.62 2.89 0.73
N GLN A 190 -19.83 3.69 1.78
CA GLN A 190 -21.00 3.57 2.64
C GLN A 190 -21.89 4.80 2.47
N LEU A 191 -23.19 4.58 2.35
CA LEU A 191 -24.19 5.63 2.44
C LEU A 191 -24.94 5.49 3.78
N ARG A 192 -25.22 6.60 4.44
CA ARG A 192 -26.12 6.62 5.59
C ARG A 192 -27.53 6.89 5.09
N GLY A 193 -28.44 5.96 5.27
CA GLY A 193 -29.84 6.17 4.95
C GLY A 193 -30.67 6.56 6.18
N PRO A 194 -32.01 6.40 6.09
CA PRO A 194 -32.92 6.73 7.18
C PRO A 194 -32.52 6.04 8.48
N GLU A 195 -32.75 6.72 9.60
CA GLU A 195 -32.49 6.18 10.96
C GLU A 195 -31.03 5.81 11.23
N GLY A 196 -30.09 6.26 10.39
CA GLY A 196 -28.66 6.00 10.57
C GLY A 196 -28.18 4.64 10.06
N VAL A 197 -29.03 3.90 9.35
CA VAL A 197 -28.66 2.63 8.71
C VAL A 197 -27.54 2.85 7.68
N LEU A 198 -26.47 2.07 7.77
CA LEU A 198 -25.36 2.11 6.81
C LEU A 198 -25.58 1.11 5.67
N TYR A 199 -25.47 1.61 4.43
CA TYR A 199 -25.60 0.84 3.21
C TYR A 199 -24.22 0.71 2.56
N HIS A 200 -23.75 -0.53 2.42
CA HIS A 200 -22.55 -0.81 1.64
C HIS A 200 -22.87 -0.75 0.16
N CYS A 201 -22.23 0.17 -0.55
CA CYS A 201 -22.46 0.44 -1.96
C CYS A 201 -21.20 0.14 -2.77
N VAL A 202 -21.40 -0.36 -3.99
CA VAL A 202 -20.35 -0.62 -4.96
C VAL A 202 -20.74 0.02 -6.28
N TYR A 203 -19.92 0.94 -6.77
CA TYR A 203 -20.05 1.46 -8.12
C TYR A 203 -18.95 0.92 -9.01
N GLU A 204 -19.32 0.28 -10.10
CA GLU A 204 -18.42 -0.23 -11.14
C GLU A 204 -18.71 0.53 -12.42
N GLY A 205 -17.78 1.36 -12.87
CA GLY A 205 -18.03 2.23 -14.01
C GLY A 205 -16.91 3.22 -14.28
N GLU A 206 -17.25 4.28 -15.00
CA GLU A 206 -16.30 5.33 -15.35
C GLU A 206 -16.25 6.46 -14.32
N PHE A 207 -15.09 7.09 -14.22
CA PHE A 207 -14.76 8.17 -13.30
C PHE A 207 -14.04 9.32 -14.01
N ARG A 208 -14.31 10.55 -13.56
CA ARG A 208 -13.55 11.74 -13.95
C ARG A 208 -13.35 12.62 -12.73
N GLY A 209 -12.16 12.54 -12.13
CA GLY A 209 -11.79 13.43 -11.03
C GLY A 209 -12.61 13.16 -9.78
N ASP A 210 -12.69 11.89 -9.37
CA ASP A 210 -13.50 11.37 -8.26
C ASP A 210 -15.02 11.32 -8.46
N VAL A 211 -15.53 11.89 -9.56
CA VAL A 211 -16.96 11.88 -9.90
C VAL A 211 -17.30 10.68 -10.80
N PHE A 212 -18.41 10.00 -10.52
CA PHE A 212 -18.98 9.00 -11.44
C PHE A 212 -19.35 9.68 -12.76
N CYS A 213 -18.90 9.13 -13.88
CA CYS A 213 -19.23 9.62 -15.22
C CYS A 213 -19.52 8.44 -16.14
N GLY A 214 -19.97 8.72 -17.37
CA GLY A 214 -20.09 7.69 -18.40
C GLY A 214 -20.98 6.54 -17.96
N GLN A 215 -20.68 5.31 -18.40
CA GLN A 215 -21.47 4.13 -18.07
C GLN A 215 -21.00 3.49 -16.75
N GLY A 216 -21.96 3.03 -15.94
CA GLY A 216 -21.65 2.26 -14.75
C GLY A 216 -22.84 1.59 -14.10
N VAL A 217 -22.53 0.71 -13.14
CA VAL A 217 -23.47 -0.05 -12.34
C VAL A 217 -23.23 0.25 -10.86
N LEU A 218 -24.22 0.85 -10.21
CA LEU A 218 -24.25 1.01 -8.75
C LEU A 218 -25.07 -0.12 -8.14
N ARG A 219 -24.50 -0.86 -7.19
CA ARG A 219 -25.16 -1.95 -6.45
C ARG A 219 -25.08 -1.67 -4.96
N VAL A 220 -26.17 -1.97 -4.24
CA VAL A 220 -26.16 -2.01 -2.77
C VAL A 220 -25.87 -3.45 -2.38
N GLN A 221 -24.75 -3.66 -1.69
CA GLN A 221 -24.25 -4.99 -1.40
C GLN A 221 -24.96 -5.58 -0.16
N ASP A 222 -25.23 -4.80 0.89
CA ASP A 222 -25.80 -5.35 2.14
C ASP A 222 -27.32 -5.31 2.23
N VAL A 223 -27.85 -6.52 2.39
CA VAL A 223 -29.25 -6.94 2.30
C VAL A 223 -29.65 -7.69 3.58
N GLU A 224 -28.82 -7.65 4.65
CA GLU A 224 -29.12 -8.31 5.94
C GLU A 224 -30.42 -7.78 6.61
N LEU A 225 -30.96 -6.66 6.09
CA LEU A 225 -32.26 -6.09 6.43
C LEU A 225 -33.42 -6.46 5.47
N VAL A 226 -33.18 -7.11 4.33
CA VAL A 226 -34.26 -7.46 3.38
C VAL A 226 -34.95 -8.78 3.75
N ALA A 227 -34.39 -9.57 4.66
CA ALA A 227 -35.00 -10.81 5.12
C ALA A 227 -35.94 -10.65 6.34
N ARG A 228 -36.14 -9.44 6.89
CA ARG A 228 -36.93 -9.23 8.12
C ARG A 228 -38.08 -8.21 8.04
N SER A 229 -38.37 -7.65 6.87
CA SER A 229 -39.55 -6.78 6.73
C SER A 229 -40.25 -7.04 5.40
N GLU A 230 -41.39 -7.72 5.46
CA GLU A 230 -42.39 -7.73 4.37
C GLU A 230 -43.00 -6.32 4.15
N GLU A 231 -42.68 -5.34 4.99
CA GLU A 231 -43.06 -3.94 4.82
C GLU A 231 -41.99 -3.17 4.05
N MET A 232 -42.15 -3.24 2.73
CA MET A 232 -41.28 -2.69 1.69
C MET A 232 -41.49 -1.18 1.54
N TYR A 233 -40.51 -0.36 1.93
CA TYR A 233 -40.50 1.07 1.60
C TYR A 233 -40.34 1.27 0.07
N PRO A 234 -41.22 2.05 -0.60
CA PRO A 234 -41.12 2.33 -2.03
C PRO A 234 -40.02 3.37 -2.28
N GLY A 235 -38.79 2.91 -2.52
CA GLY A 235 -37.70 3.83 -2.88
C GLY A 235 -36.27 3.27 -2.96
N ARG A 236 -36.03 1.96 -2.77
CA ARG A 236 -34.65 1.41 -2.77
C ARG A 236 -34.17 1.05 -4.17
N ILE A 237 -33.14 1.76 -4.67
CA ILE A 237 -32.38 1.36 -5.86
C ILE A 237 -31.57 0.10 -5.51
N VAL A 238 -32.00 -1.05 -6.03
CA VAL A 238 -31.32 -2.36 -5.89
C VAL A 238 -30.17 -2.51 -6.89
N SER A 239 -30.26 -1.82 -8.03
CA SER A 239 -29.11 -1.52 -8.89
C SER A 239 -29.47 -0.37 -9.82
N TYR A 240 -28.53 0.55 -10.05
CA TYR A 240 -28.68 1.59 -11.08
C TYR A 240 -27.75 1.27 -12.24
N TYR A 241 -28.32 1.29 -13.45
CA TYR A 241 -27.62 1.21 -14.72
C TYR A 241 -27.90 2.51 -15.45
N GLY A 242 -26.87 3.27 -15.79
CA GLY A 242 -27.09 4.49 -16.55
C GLY A 242 -25.84 5.31 -16.80
N ALA A 243 -26.03 6.38 -17.57
CA ALA A 243 -25.00 7.34 -17.89
C ALA A 243 -24.98 8.47 -16.84
N PHE A 244 -23.82 8.78 -16.29
CA PHE A 244 -23.62 9.96 -15.45
C PHE A 244 -23.06 11.11 -16.31
N ALA A 245 -23.65 12.30 -16.20
CA ALA A 245 -23.14 13.50 -16.86
C ALA A 245 -21.78 13.86 -16.24
N GLY A 246 -20.70 13.80 -17.03
CA GLY A 246 -19.44 14.40 -16.64
C GLY A 246 -19.58 15.93 -16.73
N GLU A 247 -19.06 16.66 -15.74
CA GLU A 247 -19.07 18.13 -15.76
C GLU A 247 -18.64 18.64 -17.15
N GLY A 248 -19.62 19.21 -17.85
CA GLY A 248 -19.39 19.91 -19.09
C GLY A 248 -18.65 21.18 -18.73
N THR A 249 -17.49 21.36 -19.36
CA THR A 249 -16.84 22.66 -19.46
C THR A 249 -17.89 23.70 -19.83
N GLY A 250 -18.23 24.58 -18.89
CA GLY A 250 -18.96 25.81 -19.18
C GLY A 250 -18.12 26.62 -20.15
N ARG A 251 -18.38 26.46 -21.45
CA ARG A 251 -17.98 27.44 -22.45
C ARG A 251 -18.87 28.65 -22.26
N GLY A 252 -18.22 29.79 -22.09
CA GLY A 252 -18.85 31.06 -21.76
C GLY A 252 -19.92 31.50 -22.74
N ARG A 253 -20.78 32.37 -22.19
CA ARG A 253 -21.25 33.58 -22.85
C ARG A 253 -21.09 34.72 -21.86
#